data_AF-A0A973JSC2-F1
#
_entry.id   AF-A0A973JSC2-F1
#
_cell.length_a   1.000
_cell.length_b   1.000
_cell.length_c   1.000
_cell.angle_alpha   90.00
_cell.angle_beta   90.00
_cell.angle_gamma   90.00
#
_symmetry.space_group_name_H-M   'P 1'
#
loop_
_entity.id
_entity.type
_entity.pdbx_description
1 polymer ?
#
loop_
_entity_poly.entity_id
_entity_poly.type
_entity_poly.pdbx_seq_one_letter_code
_entity_poly.pdbx_strand_id
1 'polypeptide(L)'
;MEKKQNYRVVEFGKKAKRRDYSKVSGSLELPNLVEIQTDSFDWFKREGIREVFEEIYPVTNYTGNIRLNFLNYEFQEPKYSVSECKEREANFAAPLKATMMLEITNPTTGEITERHEEVFLGEFPLMTDTGTFVINGAERVIVSQIVRSPGAYYDSFYMKDKEASLNEVYKSELIPSRGTWLEFMTAYKKANNPQASYSGENVGQNTSDFHFNVSIDRKRKILSSILFKAIGFSLDMERGEDAFDTSAFKVFLQSLKLPVNEIEMEVEPREFLNLYILLYTAFFGQYPEVVNTLVSDKIKTTKEALYEIYNNQRSDEIATEEGAINLMRAKFFDVRRYDLTKAGRFKLGKKLGVTNRLINNIVAQDIVNSKGQVVIAKGTKIEREEKAILNEILNQGHHMEAFPFNALFSYPENAKVSTAYPFALIGRVLAIECEVNGVTYDKGLVLTSNDVEALASVYEHIEIYGGIIARRVVLDKNNVRAVLNYGQRLFVLGRITAKDQDVFTSNQELLVDRYLPSEAVAKLKSDQEQALVNLVGSNNGIEAWLIGAAVQQVLCYAKESTDVVKVIGTDPLMTKKTVTMSDMIASFDYLINLDDGVGETEDIDQLGNRRIRTVGELIQNQFRIGLS
;
A
#
# COMPACT_ATOMS: atom_id res chain seq x y z
N MET A 1 -46.22 32.37 -49.51
CA MET A 1 -44.89 31.74 -49.55
C MET A 1 -44.00 32.43 -48.54
N GLU A 2 -43.93 31.93 -47.31
CA GLU A 2 -42.94 32.40 -46.33
C GLU A 2 -41.55 31.96 -46.79
N LYS A 3 -40.63 32.93 -46.95
CA LYS A 3 -39.23 32.63 -47.27
C LYS A 3 -38.64 31.79 -46.15
N LYS A 4 -38.33 30.52 -46.40
CA LYS A 4 -37.51 29.68 -45.50
C LYS A 4 -36.18 30.42 -45.25
N GLN A 5 -36.04 31.03 -44.07
CA GLN A 5 -34.81 31.69 -43.68
C GLN A 5 -33.82 30.63 -43.18
N ASN A 6 -32.63 30.58 -43.81
CA ASN A 6 -31.57 29.61 -43.50
C ASN A 6 -30.72 30.01 -42.27
N TYR A 7 -31.20 30.93 -41.43
CA TYR A 7 -30.50 31.44 -40.26
C TYR A 7 -31.48 31.84 -39.18
N ARG A 8 -31.02 31.83 -37.93
CA ARG A 8 -31.72 32.43 -36.78
C ARG A 8 -31.05 33.75 -36.41
N VAL A 9 -31.80 34.70 -35.87
CA VAL A 9 -31.23 35.95 -35.34
C VAL A 9 -31.02 35.78 -33.84
N VAL A 10 -29.77 35.89 -33.38
CA VAL A 10 -29.39 35.79 -31.97
C VAL A 10 -29.07 37.20 -31.46
N GLU A 11 -29.66 37.56 -30.32
CA GLU A 11 -29.36 38.83 -29.65
C GLU A 11 -28.12 38.69 -28.77
N PHE A 12 -27.18 39.61 -28.92
CA PHE A 12 -25.96 39.69 -28.12
C PHE A 12 -26.03 40.96 -27.26
N GLY A 13 -26.49 40.79 -26.02
CA GLY A 13 -26.78 41.90 -25.11
C GLY A 13 -27.90 42.81 -25.64
N LYS A 14 -27.93 44.07 -25.19
CA LYS A 14 -29.02 45.01 -25.51
C LYS A 14 -28.90 45.73 -26.86
N LYS A 15 -27.74 45.66 -27.52
CA LYS A 15 -27.40 46.56 -28.64
C LYS A 15 -27.10 45.87 -29.97
N ALA A 16 -26.86 44.56 -29.99
CA ALA A 16 -26.41 43.87 -31.19
C ALA A 16 -27.28 42.63 -31.48
N LYS A 17 -27.60 42.42 -32.76
CA LYS A 17 -28.25 41.21 -33.26
C LYS A 17 -27.36 40.60 -34.34
N ARG A 18 -27.11 39.30 -34.28
CA ARG A 18 -26.28 38.57 -35.26
C ARG A 18 -27.09 37.47 -35.93
N ARG A 19 -26.84 37.25 -37.22
CA ARG A 19 -27.40 36.11 -37.95
C ARG A 19 -26.53 34.89 -37.67
N ASP A 20 -27.12 33.88 -37.06
CA ASP A 20 -26.51 32.60 -36.74
C ASP A 20 -27.00 31.54 -37.75
N TYR A 21 -26.06 30.96 -38.48
CA TYR A 21 -26.29 29.96 -39.52
C TYR A 21 -26.00 28.53 -39.01
N SER A 22 -25.75 28.35 -37.70
CA SER A 22 -25.50 27.03 -37.11
C SER A 22 -26.70 26.10 -37.28
N LYS A 23 -26.41 24.87 -37.75
CA LYS A 23 -27.43 23.82 -37.96
C LYS A 23 -27.62 22.93 -36.72
N VAL A 24 -26.68 22.99 -35.78
CA VAL A 24 -26.69 22.26 -34.52
C VAL A 24 -26.68 23.30 -33.41
N SER A 25 -27.74 23.35 -32.61
CA SER A 25 -27.78 24.18 -31.41
C SER A 25 -27.37 23.34 -30.21
N GLY A 26 -26.18 23.59 -29.66
CA GLY A 26 -25.90 23.17 -28.29
C GLY A 26 -26.74 24.02 -27.33
N SER A 27 -27.43 23.39 -26.37
CA SER A 27 -28.18 24.07 -25.31
C SER A 27 -27.34 24.31 -24.05
N LEU A 28 -26.06 23.93 -24.08
CA LEU A 28 -25.16 24.14 -22.96
C LEU A 28 -24.66 25.58 -22.98
N GLU A 29 -25.02 26.35 -21.95
CA GLU A 29 -24.46 27.68 -21.75
C GLU A 29 -22.95 27.59 -21.52
N LEU A 30 -22.21 28.62 -21.93
CA LEU A 30 -20.77 28.67 -21.67
C LEU A 30 -20.55 28.78 -20.16
N PRO A 31 -19.74 27.90 -19.55
CA PRO A 31 -19.40 28.01 -18.14
C PRO A 31 -18.55 29.25 -17.89
N ASN A 32 -18.36 29.60 -16.62
CA ASN A 32 -17.49 30.70 -16.27
C ASN A 32 -16.03 30.30 -16.59
N LEU A 33 -15.42 30.99 -17.55
CA LEU A 33 -14.10 30.62 -18.09
C LEU A 33 -12.96 30.73 -17.06
N VAL A 34 -13.17 31.40 -15.93
CA VAL A 34 -12.19 31.52 -14.84
C VAL A 34 -12.58 30.69 -13.61
N GLU A 35 -13.67 29.91 -13.65
CA GLU A 35 -14.19 29.17 -12.50
C GLU A 35 -13.16 28.21 -11.90
N ILE A 36 -12.35 27.55 -12.74
CA ILE A 36 -11.28 26.63 -12.29
C ILE A 36 -10.30 27.35 -11.35
N GLN A 37 -10.01 28.62 -11.59
CA GLN A 37 -9.10 29.42 -10.76
C GLN A 37 -9.80 29.85 -9.47
N THR A 38 -10.98 30.46 -9.60
CA THR A 38 -11.72 31.02 -8.46
C THR A 38 -12.19 29.94 -7.49
N ASP A 39 -12.72 28.84 -8.00
CA ASP A 39 -13.24 27.74 -7.19
C ASP A 39 -12.12 27.01 -6.48
N SER A 40 -10.98 26.82 -7.17
CA SER A 40 -9.80 26.21 -6.57
C SER A 40 -9.23 27.05 -5.42
N PHE A 41 -9.18 28.37 -5.57
CA PHE A 41 -8.72 29.26 -4.50
C PHE A 41 -9.73 29.36 -3.35
N ASP A 42 -11.03 29.35 -3.65
CA ASP A 42 -12.08 29.32 -2.63
C ASP A 42 -12.05 28.02 -1.82
N TRP A 43 -11.88 26.87 -2.47
CA TRP A 43 -11.62 25.59 -1.80
C TRP A 43 -10.38 25.68 -0.90
N PHE A 44 -9.26 26.22 -1.40
CA PHE A 44 -8.05 26.39 -0.59
C PHE A 44 -8.30 27.21 0.68
N LYS A 45 -9.05 28.33 0.56
CA LYS A 45 -9.40 29.20 1.69
C LYS A 45 -10.35 28.54 2.69
N ARG A 46 -11.21 27.60 2.29
CA ARG A 46 -12.23 26.99 3.16
C ARG A 46 -11.80 25.68 3.78
N GLU A 47 -11.12 24.85 2.98
CA GLU A 47 -10.78 23.47 3.33
C GLU A 47 -9.26 23.26 3.27
N GLY A 48 -8.61 23.73 2.20
CA GLY A 48 -7.19 23.41 1.96
C GLY A 48 -6.25 23.84 3.08
N ILE A 49 -6.45 25.02 3.69
CA ILE A 49 -5.66 25.47 4.85
C ILE A 49 -5.92 24.61 6.09
N ARG A 50 -7.20 24.27 6.35
CA ARG A 50 -7.60 23.41 7.47
C ARG A 50 -6.93 22.05 7.36
N GLU A 51 -6.97 21.43 6.19
CA GLU A 51 -6.32 20.13 5.93
C GLU A 51 -4.84 20.16 6.29
N VAL A 52 -4.12 21.23 5.94
CA VAL A 52 -2.69 21.37 6.27
C VAL A 52 -2.45 21.49 7.78
N PHE A 53 -3.31 22.23 8.50
CA PHE A 53 -3.21 22.32 9.95
C PHE A 53 -3.48 20.98 10.62
N GLU A 54 -4.55 20.29 10.23
CA GLU A 54 -4.92 18.97 10.78
C GLU A 54 -3.89 17.88 10.45
N GLU A 55 -3.11 18.04 9.36
CA GLU A 55 -1.97 17.16 9.06
C GLU A 55 -0.79 17.35 10.04
N ILE A 56 -0.53 18.58 10.47
CA ILE A 56 0.64 18.95 11.29
C ILE A 56 0.33 18.80 12.78
N TYR A 57 -0.85 19.26 13.20
CA TYR A 57 -1.28 19.30 14.60
C TYR A 57 -2.16 18.09 14.96
N PRO A 58 -2.06 17.56 16.20
CA PRO A 58 -1.31 18.10 17.32
C PRO A 58 0.19 17.86 17.23
N VAL A 59 0.95 18.80 17.82
CA VAL A 59 2.40 18.69 18.02
C VAL A 59 2.67 18.64 19.53
N THR A 60 3.44 17.65 19.97
CA THR A 60 3.83 17.49 21.37
C THR A 60 5.33 17.72 21.55
N ASN A 61 5.72 18.27 22.69
CA ASN A 61 7.14 18.34 23.06
C ASN A 61 7.69 16.93 23.39
N TYR A 62 9.02 16.83 23.51
CA TYR A 62 9.70 15.54 23.73
C TYR A 62 9.23 14.79 24.99
N THR A 63 8.92 15.53 26.05
CA THR A 63 8.44 14.99 27.33
C THR A 63 6.95 14.67 27.34
N GLY A 64 6.21 15.01 26.27
CA GLY A 64 4.78 14.74 26.12
C GLY A 64 3.85 15.56 27.01
N ASN A 65 4.38 16.49 27.81
CA ASN A 65 3.62 17.29 28.77
C ASN A 65 3.16 18.64 28.22
N ILE A 66 3.60 19.02 27.02
CA ILE A 66 3.09 20.19 26.30
C ILE A 66 2.57 19.71 24.96
N ARG A 67 1.31 20.02 24.66
CA ARG A 67 0.65 19.72 23.38
C ARG A 67 0.06 21.00 22.79
N LEU A 68 0.39 21.28 21.54
CA LEU A 68 -0.19 22.37 20.77
C LEU A 68 -1.20 21.80 19.79
N ASN A 69 -2.45 22.25 19.89
CA ASN A 69 -3.55 21.87 19.03
C ASN A 69 -3.98 23.04 18.15
N PHE A 70 -4.44 22.74 16.95
CA PHE A 70 -5.10 23.70 16.07
C PHE A 70 -6.62 23.61 16.28
N LEU A 71 -7.30 24.76 16.38
CA LEU A 71 -8.76 24.83 16.49
C LEU A 71 -9.40 25.38 15.21
N ASN A 72 -8.98 26.57 14.79
CA ASN A 72 -9.55 27.26 13.64
C ASN A 72 -8.57 28.30 13.05
N TYR A 73 -8.89 28.82 11.87
CA TYR A 73 -8.25 30.02 11.32
C TYR A 73 -9.29 30.97 10.73
N GLU A 74 -8.90 32.22 10.57
CA GLU A 74 -9.68 33.25 9.91
C GLU A 74 -8.80 34.16 9.05
N PHE A 75 -9.34 34.56 7.89
CA PHE A 75 -8.82 35.68 7.12
C PHE A 75 -9.51 36.95 7.60
N GLN A 76 -8.72 37.96 7.96
CA GLN A 76 -9.24 39.28 8.25
C GLN A 76 -9.51 40.06 6.96
N GLU A 77 -10.11 41.24 7.08
CA GLU A 77 -10.36 42.07 5.91
C GLU A 77 -9.06 42.62 5.29
N PRO A 78 -8.95 42.67 3.95
CA PRO A 78 -7.85 43.34 3.28
C PRO A 78 -7.78 44.82 3.64
N LYS A 79 -6.56 45.32 3.85
CA LYS A 79 -6.33 46.73 4.22
C LYS A 79 -6.75 47.73 3.13
N TYR A 80 -6.67 47.32 1.87
CA TYR A 80 -6.94 48.14 0.69
C TYR A 80 -7.77 47.36 -0.32
N SER A 81 -8.57 48.08 -1.11
CA SER A 81 -9.24 47.51 -2.28
C SER A 81 -8.26 47.18 -3.41
N VAL A 82 -8.67 46.34 -4.36
CA VAL A 82 -7.86 45.97 -5.54
C VAL A 82 -7.34 47.19 -6.30
N SER A 83 -8.17 48.22 -6.49
CA SER A 83 -7.80 49.46 -7.19
C SER A 83 -6.75 50.26 -6.42
N GLU A 84 -6.92 50.40 -5.10
CA GLU A 84 -5.96 51.10 -4.25
C GLU A 84 -4.62 50.37 -4.18
N CYS A 85 -4.61 49.03 -4.17
CA CYS A 85 -3.37 48.26 -4.24
C CYS A 85 -2.59 48.53 -5.53
N LYS A 86 -3.28 48.67 -6.66
CA LYS A 86 -2.66 49.01 -7.96
C LYS A 86 -2.06 50.41 -7.96
N GLU A 87 -2.77 51.40 -7.42
CA GLU A 87 -2.30 52.78 -7.35
C GLU A 87 -1.14 52.96 -6.37
N ARG A 88 -1.14 52.22 -5.26
CA ARG A 88 -0.15 52.34 -4.18
C ARG A 88 1.04 51.40 -4.32
N GLU A 89 1.11 50.63 -5.41
CA GLU A 89 2.13 49.58 -5.62
C GLU A 89 2.18 48.58 -4.44
N ALA A 90 1.03 48.26 -3.86
CA ALA A 90 0.90 47.37 -2.70
C ALA A 90 0.34 45.98 -3.09
N ASN A 91 0.45 45.02 -2.17
CA ASN A 91 -0.16 43.70 -2.32
C ASN A 91 -1.65 43.75 -1.95
N PHE A 92 -2.51 43.07 -2.72
CA PHE A 92 -3.87 42.78 -2.28
C PHE A 92 -3.86 41.52 -1.41
N ALA A 93 -3.83 41.73 -0.10
CA ALA A 93 -3.64 40.66 0.89
C ALA A 93 -4.49 40.89 2.14
N ALA A 94 -4.77 39.80 2.85
CA ALA A 94 -5.51 39.78 4.11
C ALA A 94 -4.64 39.13 5.22
N PRO A 95 -4.64 39.67 6.44
CA PRO A 95 -4.06 39.00 7.60
C PRO A 95 -4.69 37.62 7.83
N LEU A 96 -3.87 36.58 7.97
CA LEU A 96 -4.31 35.24 8.36
C LEU A 96 -3.97 35.00 9.83
N LYS A 97 -4.97 34.63 10.63
CA LYS A 97 -4.79 34.26 12.04
C LYS A 97 -5.27 32.83 12.29
N ALA A 98 -4.56 32.10 13.14
CA ALA A 98 -4.97 30.78 13.61
C ALA A 98 -5.20 30.81 15.12
N THR A 99 -6.31 30.23 15.57
CA THR A 99 -6.58 29.98 16.98
C THR A 99 -5.98 28.64 17.37
N MET A 100 -5.00 28.68 18.26
CA MET A 100 -4.27 27.53 18.76
C MET A 100 -4.63 27.27 20.23
N MET A 101 -4.61 26.02 20.65
CA MET A 101 -4.82 25.61 22.04
C MET A 101 -3.58 24.91 22.58
N LEU A 102 -2.95 25.51 23.58
CA LEU A 102 -1.81 24.95 24.29
C LEU A 102 -2.31 24.20 25.53
N GLU A 103 -2.17 22.88 25.51
CA GLU A 103 -2.36 21.99 26.67
C GLU A 103 -1.02 21.84 27.39
N ILE A 104 -0.98 22.16 28.68
CA ILE A 104 0.18 21.94 29.56
C ILE A 104 -0.24 21.00 30.69
N THR A 105 0.35 19.81 30.71
CA THR A 105 0.18 18.84 31.79
C THR A 105 1.29 19.04 32.82
N ASN A 106 0.90 19.28 34.07
CA ASN A 106 1.86 19.33 35.17
C ASN A 106 2.37 17.90 35.47
N PRO A 107 3.68 17.62 35.32
CA PRO A 107 4.21 16.27 35.47
C PRO A 107 4.15 15.73 36.91
N THR A 108 3.92 16.57 37.92
CA THR A 108 3.85 16.15 39.33
C THR A 108 2.40 15.96 39.81
N THR A 109 1.46 16.79 39.36
CA THR A 109 0.06 16.74 39.81
C THR A 109 -0.89 16.08 38.80
N GLY A 110 -0.47 15.92 37.54
CA GLY A 110 -1.31 15.42 36.46
C GLY A 110 -2.38 16.40 35.98
N GLU A 111 -2.41 17.62 36.52
CA GLU A 111 -3.37 18.67 36.13
C GLU A 111 -3.08 19.19 34.72
N ILE A 112 -4.12 19.29 33.89
CA ILE A 112 -4.04 19.80 32.51
C ILE A 112 -4.56 21.24 32.51
N THR A 113 -3.73 22.18 32.07
CA THR A 113 -4.11 23.58 31.84
C THR A 113 -4.22 23.86 30.35
N GLU A 114 -5.35 24.42 29.92
CA GLU A 114 -5.59 24.79 28.53
C GLU A 114 -5.50 26.32 28.36
N ARG A 115 -4.79 26.78 27.33
CA ARG A 115 -4.72 28.20 26.94
C ARG A 115 -5.01 28.36 25.46
N HIS A 116 -5.92 29.28 25.13
CA HIS A 116 -6.24 29.63 23.75
C HIS A 116 -5.45 30.87 23.35
N GLU A 117 -4.74 30.80 22.23
CA GLU A 117 -3.96 31.91 21.70
C GLU A 117 -4.28 32.13 20.22
N GLU A 118 -4.35 33.40 19.82
CA GLU A 118 -4.46 33.79 18.41
C GLU A 118 -3.07 34.08 17.85
N VAL A 119 -2.63 33.27 16.90
CA VAL A 119 -1.33 33.38 16.23
C VAL A 119 -1.52 34.07 14.90
N PHE A 120 -0.82 35.19 14.69
CA PHE A 120 -0.74 35.84 13.40
C PHE A 120 0.27 35.12 12.49
N LEU A 121 -0.19 34.67 11.32
CA LEU A 121 0.59 33.87 10.37
C LEU A 121 1.08 34.67 9.15
N GLY A 122 0.89 35.98 9.16
CA GLY A 122 1.30 36.87 8.09
C GLY A 122 0.14 37.36 7.22
N GLU A 123 0.46 38.24 6.28
CA GLU A 123 -0.48 38.70 5.26
C GLU A 123 -0.47 37.76 4.06
N PHE A 124 -1.65 37.30 3.67
CA PHE A 124 -1.81 36.33 2.60
C PHE A 124 -2.44 36.98 1.36
N PRO A 125 -1.83 36.89 0.17
CA PRO A 125 -2.41 37.43 -1.06
C PRO A 125 -3.77 36.81 -1.37
N LEU A 126 -4.77 37.65 -1.64
CA LEU A 126 -6.11 37.18 -2.04
C LEU A 126 -6.27 37.22 -3.56
N MET A 127 -7.04 36.26 -4.08
CA MET A 127 -7.44 36.24 -5.48
C MET A 127 -8.57 37.25 -5.72
N THR A 128 -8.50 37.97 -6.83
CA THR A 128 -9.55 38.85 -7.34
C THR A 128 -10.68 38.06 -8.01
N ASP A 129 -11.82 38.69 -8.23
CA ASP A 129 -12.97 38.08 -8.92
C ASP A 129 -12.65 37.62 -10.36
N THR A 130 -11.57 38.13 -10.96
CA THR A 130 -11.11 37.74 -12.29
C THR A 130 -10.09 36.59 -12.30
N GLY A 131 -9.77 36.01 -11.14
CA GLY A 131 -8.81 34.90 -11.05
C GLY A 131 -7.33 35.35 -11.06
N THR A 132 -7.05 36.61 -10.67
CA THR A 132 -5.70 37.19 -10.64
C THR A 132 -5.29 37.55 -9.20
N PHE A 133 -4.00 37.83 -8.99
CA PHE A 133 -3.46 38.34 -7.73
C PHE A 133 -2.79 39.69 -7.98
N VAL A 134 -2.94 40.65 -7.06
CA VAL A 134 -2.21 41.93 -7.14
C VAL A 134 -1.00 41.87 -6.22
N ILE A 135 0.20 41.88 -6.80
CA ILE A 135 1.47 41.84 -6.08
C ILE A 135 2.31 43.06 -6.48
N ASN A 136 2.62 43.91 -5.51
CA ASN A 136 3.28 45.21 -5.69
C ASN A 136 2.60 46.05 -6.80
N GLY A 137 1.27 46.15 -6.74
CA GLY A 137 0.44 46.87 -7.73
C GLY A 137 0.28 46.20 -9.10
N ALA A 138 1.02 45.13 -9.40
CA ALA A 138 0.91 44.42 -10.67
C ALA A 138 0.00 43.19 -10.58
N GLU A 139 -0.84 42.98 -11.59
CA GLU A 139 -1.61 41.74 -11.70
C GLU A 139 -0.74 40.56 -12.13
N ARG A 140 -0.91 39.44 -11.44
CA ARG A 140 -0.23 38.19 -11.69
C ARG A 140 -1.24 37.05 -11.74
N VAL A 141 -0.92 36.03 -12.52
CA VAL A 141 -1.71 34.81 -12.63
C VAL A 141 -0.83 33.63 -12.24
N ILE A 142 -1.35 32.76 -11.39
CA ILE A 142 -0.74 31.46 -11.14
C ILE A 142 -1.36 30.48 -12.13
N VAL A 143 -0.51 29.81 -12.92
CA VAL A 143 -0.97 28.87 -13.95
C VAL A 143 -1.06 27.48 -13.33
N SER A 144 -2.20 26.82 -13.53
CA SER A 144 -2.37 25.42 -13.13
C SER A 144 -1.36 24.53 -13.87
N GLN A 145 -0.82 23.52 -13.20
CA GLN A 145 0.20 22.64 -13.76
C GLN A 145 -0.42 21.32 -14.20
N ILE A 146 0.12 20.69 -15.24
CA ILE A 146 -0.24 19.33 -15.61
C ILE A 146 0.89 18.42 -15.12
N VAL A 147 0.60 17.63 -14.09
CA VAL A 147 1.57 16.76 -13.40
C VAL A 147 1.20 15.29 -13.54
N ARG A 148 2.16 14.39 -13.35
CA ARG A 148 1.88 12.94 -13.29
C ARG A 148 0.95 12.65 -12.12
N SER A 149 -0.05 11.81 -12.35
CA SER A 149 -0.97 11.40 -11.28
C SER A 149 -0.26 10.44 -10.32
N PRO A 150 -0.58 10.45 -9.03
CA PRO A 150 -0.09 9.41 -8.12
C PRO A 150 -0.63 8.03 -8.54
N GLY A 151 0.19 6.99 -8.43
CA GLY A 151 -0.14 5.63 -8.86
C GLY A 151 1.08 4.75 -9.09
N ALA A 152 0.86 3.56 -9.64
CA ALA A 152 1.91 2.66 -10.13
C ALA A 152 1.95 2.71 -11.66
N TYR A 153 3.15 2.77 -12.22
CA TYR A 153 3.38 2.83 -13.67
C TYR A 153 4.44 1.81 -14.05
N TYR A 154 4.30 1.22 -15.24
CA TYR A 154 5.18 0.17 -15.74
C TYR A 154 5.63 0.52 -17.14
N ASP A 155 6.93 0.49 -17.36
CA ASP A 155 7.57 0.80 -18.63
C ASP A 155 8.48 -0.35 -19.05
N SER A 156 8.72 -0.47 -20.35
CA SER A 156 9.66 -1.45 -20.90
C SER A 156 10.71 -0.78 -21.79
N PHE A 157 11.91 -1.35 -21.77
CA PHE A 157 13.01 -0.91 -22.60
C PHE A 157 13.92 -2.09 -22.92
N TYR A 158 14.72 -1.99 -23.99
CA TYR A 158 15.64 -3.05 -24.37
C TYR A 158 17.01 -2.85 -23.72
N MET A 159 17.53 -3.90 -23.09
CA MET A 159 18.89 -3.97 -22.54
C MET A 159 19.67 -5.13 -23.16
N LYS A 160 20.99 -4.95 -23.27
CA LYS A 160 21.90 -6.02 -23.73
C LYS A 160 22.34 -6.90 -22.55
N ASP A 161 22.35 -8.22 -22.76
CA ASP A 161 22.97 -9.19 -21.86
C ASP A 161 24.49 -9.34 -22.12
N LYS A 162 25.13 -10.35 -21.52
CA LYS A 162 26.56 -10.62 -21.69
C LYS A 162 26.95 -10.99 -23.13
N GLU A 163 26.01 -11.58 -23.88
CA GLU A 163 26.20 -12.01 -25.28
C GLU A 163 25.82 -10.90 -26.28
N ALA A 164 25.48 -9.71 -25.76
CA ALA A 164 24.99 -8.56 -26.51
C ALA A 164 23.63 -8.77 -27.18
N SER A 165 22.87 -9.79 -26.75
CA SER A 165 21.48 -10.00 -27.17
C SER A 165 20.57 -8.99 -26.50
N LEU A 166 19.63 -8.43 -27.27
CA LEU A 166 18.65 -7.46 -26.77
C LEU A 166 17.50 -8.19 -26.10
N ASN A 167 17.34 -7.96 -24.80
CA ASN A 167 16.26 -8.46 -23.98
C ASN A 167 15.37 -7.28 -23.57
N GLU A 168 14.06 -7.47 -23.65
CA GLU A 168 13.11 -6.52 -23.07
C GLU A 168 13.19 -6.63 -21.54
N VAL A 169 13.28 -5.49 -20.87
CA VAL A 169 13.31 -5.40 -19.42
C VAL A 169 12.30 -4.37 -18.94
N TYR A 170 11.83 -4.55 -17.72
CA TYR A 170 10.77 -3.74 -17.17
C TYR A 170 11.23 -2.86 -16.01
N LYS A 171 10.53 -1.74 -15.84
CA LYS A 171 10.64 -0.84 -14.68
C LYS A 171 9.24 -0.52 -14.15
N SER A 172 9.10 -0.57 -12.83
CA SER A 172 7.94 -0.10 -12.07
C SER A 172 8.29 1.23 -11.38
N GLU A 173 7.35 2.17 -11.38
CA GLU A 173 7.42 3.41 -10.61
C GLU A 173 6.14 3.58 -9.77
N LEU A 174 6.27 3.49 -8.44
CA LEU A 174 5.24 3.88 -7.47
C LEU A 174 5.45 5.34 -7.09
N ILE A 175 4.52 6.19 -7.53
CA ILE A 175 4.61 7.64 -7.43
C ILE A 175 3.56 8.15 -6.46
N PRO A 176 3.96 8.75 -5.32
CA PRO A 176 3.03 9.43 -4.45
C PRO A 176 2.74 10.86 -4.92
N SER A 177 1.68 11.45 -4.38
CA SER A 177 1.46 12.90 -4.49
C SER A 177 2.49 13.67 -3.67
N ARG A 178 2.93 13.08 -2.56
CA ARG A 178 3.94 13.59 -1.64
C ARG A 178 4.64 12.43 -0.95
N GLY A 179 5.96 12.48 -0.85
CA GLY A 179 6.75 11.43 -0.20
C GLY A 179 7.67 10.72 -1.17
N THR A 180 8.14 9.55 -0.76
CA THR A 180 9.22 8.84 -1.44
C THR A 180 8.74 8.01 -2.62
N TRP A 181 9.45 8.15 -3.74
CA TRP A 181 9.25 7.30 -4.90
C TRP A 181 9.85 5.91 -4.63
N LEU A 182 9.14 4.86 -5.03
CA LEU A 182 9.62 3.49 -4.94
C LEU A 182 9.64 2.89 -6.35
N GLU A 183 10.82 2.47 -6.79
CA GLU A 183 11.01 1.97 -8.15
C GLU A 183 11.58 0.56 -8.10
N PHE A 184 10.95 -0.38 -8.80
CA PHE A 184 11.52 -1.71 -9.05
C PHE A 184 11.98 -1.78 -10.50
N MET A 185 13.06 -2.49 -10.79
CA MET A 185 13.54 -2.63 -12.15
C MET A 185 14.37 -3.87 -12.35
N THR A 186 14.24 -4.45 -13.53
CA THR A 186 15.13 -5.48 -14.04
C THR A 186 16.38 -4.79 -14.58
N ALA A 187 17.56 -5.21 -14.11
CA ALA A 187 18.82 -4.63 -14.57
C ALA A 187 19.86 -5.72 -14.82
N TYR A 188 20.60 -5.56 -15.92
CA TYR A 188 21.76 -6.38 -16.20
C TYR A 188 22.86 -6.11 -15.16
N LYS A 189 23.45 -7.17 -14.65
CA LYS A 189 24.64 -7.12 -13.81
C LYS A 189 25.64 -8.14 -14.32
N LYS A 190 26.82 -7.66 -14.73
CA LYS A 190 27.93 -8.54 -15.09
C LYS A 190 28.42 -9.27 -13.83
N ALA A 191 27.89 -10.47 -13.61
CA ALA A 191 28.27 -11.38 -12.55
C ALA A 191 28.55 -12.76 -13.17
N ASN A 192 29.34 -13.59 -12.49
CA ASN A 192 29.37 -15.02 -12.81
C ASN A 192 28.02 -15.59 -12.34
N ASN A 193 27.00 -15.49 -13.19
CA ASN A 193 25.69 -16.03 -12.88
C ASN A 193 25.82 -17.54 -12.77
N PRO A 194 25.28 -18.12 -11.69
CA PRO A 194 25.46 -19.53 -11.46
C PRO A 194 24.74 -20.35 -12.51
N GLN A 195 25.37 -21.45 -12.93
CA GLN A 195 24.65 -22.47 -13.66
C GLN A 195 23.66 -23.11 -12.67
N ALA A 196 22.38 -22.87 -12.90
CA ALA A 196 21.29 -23.39 -12.07
C ALA A 196 20.51 -24.43 -12.88
N SER A 197 20.40 -25.64 -12.32
CA SER A 197 19.46 -26.66 -12.78
C SER A 197 18.19 -26.55 -11.96
N TYR A 198 17.12 -26.15 -12.64
CA TYR A 198 15.79 -26.10 -12.06
C TYR A 198 15.18 -27.51 -12.07
N SER A 199 14.63 -27.95 -10.95
CA SER A 199 13.77 -29.13 -10.90
C SER A 199 12.30 -28.73 -11.13
N GLY A 200 11.46 -29.66 -11.64
CA GLY A 200 10.01 -29.45 -11.80
C GLY A 200 9.57 -28.96 -13.19
N GLU A 201 8.54 -28.12 -13.26
CA GLU A 201 7.90 -27.66 -14.52
C GLU A 201 8.80 -26.75 -15.39
N ASN A 202 9.90 -26.22 -14.84
CA ASN A 202 10.80 -25.27 -15.51
C ASN A 202 12.16 -25.88 -15.93
N VAL A 203 12.24 -27.21 -16.07
CA VAL A 203 13.44 -27.91 -16.56
C VAL A 203 13.77 -27.43 -17.98
N GLY A 204 14.79 -26.56 -18.09
CA GLY A 204 15.27 -26.02 -19.37
C GLY A 204 15.14 -24.51 -19.56
N GLN A 205 14.68 -23.75 -18.55
CA GLN A 205 14.67 -22.28 -18.65
C GLN A 205 16.10 -21.71 -18.80
N ASN A 206 16.24 -20.78 -19.75
CA ASN A 206 17.50 -20.09 -20.06
C ASN A 206 18.04 -19.37 -18.83
N THR A 207 19.35 -19.42 -18.65
CA THR A 207 20.06 -18.60 -17.66
C THR A 207 19.82 -17.12 -17.98
N SER A 208 19.17 -16.38 -17.08
CA SER A 208 19.09 -14.92 -17.17
C SER A 208 20.37 -14.31 -16.61
N ASP A 209 20.81 -13.17 -17.17
CA ASP A 209 21.85 -12.33 -16.55
C ASP A 209 21.27 -11.14 -15.76
N PHE A 210 19.95 -11.09 -15.63
CA PHE A 210 19.24 -9.98 -15.04
C PHE A 210 18.94 -10.22 -13.55
N HIS A 211 18.82 -9.10 -12.85
CA HIS A 211 18.55 -9.06 -11.42
C HIS A 211 17.45 -8.02 -11.15
N PHE A 212 16.64 -8.29 -10.13
CA PHE A 212 15.68 -7.34 -9.63
C PHE A 212 16.31 -6.35 -8.66
N ASN A 213 16.22 -5.07 -9.00
CA ASN A 213 16.74 -3.98 -8.21
C ASN A 213 15.60 -3.08 -7.72
N VAL A 214 15.88 -2.35 -6.66
CA VAL A 214 15.02 -1.30 -6.12
C VAL A 214 15.78 0.01 -6.02
N SER A 215 15.11 1.12 -6.33
CA SER A 215 15.57 2.47 -6.00
C SER A 215 14.54 3.15 -5.11
N ILE A 216 15.03 3.74 -4.02
CA ILE A 216 14.23 4.48 -3.06
C ILE A 216 14.60 5.95 -3.22
N ASP A 217 13.62 6.77 -3.61
CA ASP A 217 13.81 8.22 -3.83
C ASP A 217 14.84 8.54 -4.92
N ARG A 218 14.89 7.71 -5.99
CA ARG A 218 15.86 7.81 -7.10
C ARG A 218 17.32 7.79 -6.64
N LYS A 219 17.61 7.19 -5.48
CA LYS A 219 18.97 6.95 -4.98
C LYS A 219 19.63 5.77 -5.69
N ARG A 220 20.88 5.47 -5.31
CA ARG A 220 21.65 4.34 -5.83
C ARG A 220 20.82 3.06 -5.73
N LYS A 221 20.70 2.34 -6.86
CA LYS A 221 20.01 1.05 -6.95
C LYS A 221 20.66 0.03 -6.01
N ILE A 222 19.82 -0.73 -5.30
CA ILE A 222 20.21 -1.89 -4.49
C ILE A 222 19.36 -3.09 -4.90
N LEU A 223 19.71 -4.31 -4.47
CA LEU A 223 18.92 -5.50 -4.80
C LEU A 223 17.54 -5.43 -4.12
N SER A 224 16.49 -5.81 -4.85
CA SER A 224 15.10 -5.76 -4.35
C SER A 224 14.89 -6.61 -3.10
N SER A 225 15.59 -7.75 -3.00
CA SER A 225 15.57 -8.65 -1.84
C SER A 225 15.95 -7.96 -0.53
N ILE A 226 16.74 -6.89 -0.57
CA ILE A 226 17.11 -6.11 0.62
C ILE A 226 15.88 -5.38 1.16
N LEU A 227 15.07 -4.75 0.30
CA LEU A 227 13.80 -4.17 0.74
C LEU A 227 12.85 -5.25 1.26
N PHE A 228 12.72 -6.37 0.55
CA PHE A 228 11.83 -7.46 0.97
C PHE A 228 12.21 -8.06 2.32
N LYS A 229 13.51 -8.23 2.62
CA LYS A 229 13.99 -8.62 3.96
C LYS A 229 13.60 -7.59 5.02
N ALA A 230 13.74 -6.30 4.74
CA ALA A 230 13.35 -5.25 5.70
C ALA A 230 11.85 -5.27 6.03
N ILE A 231 10.99 -5.58 5.05
CA ILE A 231 9.53 -5.56 5.21
C ILE A 231 8.89 -6.90 5.58
N GLY A 232 9.65 -8.00 5.71
CA GLY A 232 9.13 -9.28 6.25
C GLY A 232 9.66 -10.57 5.63
N PHE A 233 10.35 -10.53 4.49
CA PHE A 233 10.92 -11.72 3.84
C PHE A 233 12.34 -12.02 4.35
N SER A 234 12.51 -12.04 5.68
CA SER A 234 13.75 -12.42 6.34
C SER A 234 13.51 -13.56 7.33
N LEU A 235 14.51 -14.42 7.48
CA LEU A 235 14.44 -15.58 8.40
C LEU A 235 15.15 -15.32 9.75
N ASP A 236 15.85 -14.18 9.89
CA ASP A 236 16.51 -13.68 11.12
C ASP A 236 17.04 -14.76 12.07
N MET A 237 18.27 -15.23 11.82
CA MET A 237 18.93 -16.35 12.51
C MET A 237 18.72 -16.41 14.02
N GLU A 238 18.40 -17.60 14.52
CA GLU A 238 18.52 -17.92 15.95
C GLU A 238 19.84 -18.66 16.22
N ARG A 239 20.35 -18.52 17.46
CA ARG A 239 21.64 -19.11 17.84
C ARG A 239 21.53 -20.64 17.84
N GLY A 240 22.43 -21.31 17.11
CA GLY A 240 22.55 -22.77 17.11
C GLY A 240 21.79 -23.48 15.98
N GLU A 241 21.17 -22.73 15.07
CA GLU A 241 20.56 -23.31 13.86
C GLU A 241 21.59 -23.61 12.77
N ASP A 242 21.33 -24.66 11.99
CA ASP A 242 22.07 -24.96 10.78
C ASP A 242 21.50 -24.17 9.60
N ALA A 243 22.24 -23.17 9.15
CA ALA A 243 21.88 -22.29 8.04
C ALA A 243 21.84 -22.99 6.66
N PHE A 244 22.27 -24.25 6.57
CA PHE A 244 22.29 -25.06 5.35
C PHE A 244 21.17 -26.10 5.34
N ASP A 245 20.59 -26.46 6.48
CA ASP A 245 19.47 -27.39 6.54
C ASP A 245 18.17 -26.73 6.07
N THR A 246 17.55 -27.33 5.05
CA THR A 246 16.29 -26.88 4.48
C THR A 246 15.10 -27.74 4.89
N SER A 247 15.34 -28.86 5.58
CA SER A 247 14.34 -29.90 5.81
C SER A 247 13.13 -29.38 6.58
N ALA A 248 13.37 -28.69 7.71
CA ALA A 248 12.29 -28.10 8.51
C ALA A 248 11.55 -26.99 7.74
N PHE A 249 12.26 -26.21 6.93
CA PHE A 249 11.65 -25.12 6.16
C PHE A 249 10.75 -25.65 5.03
N LYS A 250 11.13 -26.76 4.38
CA LYS A 250 10.27 -27.43 3.39
C LYS A 250 8.97 -27.92 4.02
N VAL A 251 9.04 -28.52 5.21
CA VAL A 251 7.85 -28.93 5.98
C VAL A 251 6.97 -27.71 6.30
N PHE A 252 7.58 -26.59 6.69
CA PHE A 252 6.85 -25.34 6.91
C PHE A 252 6.12 -24.87 5.64
N LEU A 253 6.81 -24.75 4.50
CA LEU A 253 6.18 -24.33 3.24
C LEU A 253 5.03 -25.27 2.82
N GLN A 254 5.22 -26.59 2.96
CA GLN A 254 4.17 -27.58 2.68
C GLN A 254 2.96 -27.42 3.61
N SER A 255 3.17 -27.11 4.89
CA SER A 255 2.07 -26.83 5.83
C SER A 255 1.25 -25.59 5.44
N LEU A 256 1.88 -24.62 4.76
CA LEU A 256 1.24 -23.46 4.18
C LEU A 256 0.60 -23.73 2.81
N LYS A 257 0.71 -24.95 2.29
CA LYS A 257 0.32 -25.33 0.92
C LYS A 257 1.03 -24.51 -0.17
N LEU A 258 2.26 -24.09 0.11
CA LEU A 258 3.11 -23.39 -0.85
C LEU A 258 4.00 -24.37 -1.62
N PRO A 259 4.40 -24.04 -2.86
CA PRO A 259 5.30 -24.88 -3.63
C PRO A 259 6.69 -24.94 -2.99
N VAL A 260 7.34 -26.09 -3.11
CA VAL A 260 8.71 -26.32 -2.66
C VAL A 260 9.56 -26.56 -3.91
N ASN A 261 10.25 -25.51 -4.36
CA ASN A 261 11.05 -25.54 -5.58
C ASN A 261 12.52 -25.74 -5.23
N GLU A 262 13.02 -26.96 -5.42
CA GLU A 262 14.45 -27.24 -5.23
C GLU A 262 15.23 -26.82 -6.47
N ILE A 263 16.24 -25.98 -6.26
CA ILE A 263 17.09 -25.47 -7.34
C ILE A 263 18.51 -25.88 -7.00
N GLU A 264 19.08 -26.71 -7.87
CA GLU A 264 20.48 -27.11 -7.78
C GLU A 264 21.32 -26.07 -8.50
N MET A 265 22.42 -25.64 -7.88
CA MET A 265 23.22 -24.53 -8.37
C MET A 265 24.70 -24.78 -8.16
N GLU A 266 25.50 -24.48 -9.17
CA GLU A 266 26.97 -24.49 -9.08
C GLU A 266 27.47 -23.21 -8.41
N VAL A 267 27.14 -23.02 -7.13
CA VAL A 267 27.63 -21.91 -6.28
C VAL A 267 28.34 -22.44 -5.06
N GLU A 268 29.28 -21.65 -4.54
CA GLU A 268 29.83 -21.92 -3.22
C GLU A 268 28.69 -21.95 -2.19
N PRO A 269 28.62 -23.00 -1.34
CA PRO A 269 27.63 -23.08 -0.29
C PRO A 269 27.67 -21.83 0.58
N ARG A 270 26.54 -21.13 0.65
CA ARG A 270 26.40 -19.93 1.46
C ARG A 270 25.22 -20.08 2.40
N GLU A 271 25.47 -19.73 3.66
CA GLU A 271 24.44 -19.71 4.71
C GLU A 271 23.17 -19.02 4.21
N PHE A 272 22.01 -19.64 4.46
CA PHE A 272 20.66 -19.19 4.09
C PHE A 272 20.35 -19.06 2.61
N LEU A 273 21.29 -19.24 1.69
CA LEU A 273 20.99 -19.04 0.27
C LEU A 273 19.84 -19.95 -0.19
N ASN A 274 19.91 -21.24 0.12
CA ASN A 274 18.88 -22.20 -0.25
C ASN A 274 17.55 -21.94 0.47
N LEU A 275 17.60 -21.54 1.74
CA LEU A 275 16.40 -21.16 2.49
C LEU A 275 15.71 -19.93 1.89
N TYR A 276 16.49 -18.91 1.48
CA TYR A 276 15.97 -17.73 0.81
C TYR A 276 15.43 -18.02 -0.57
N ILE A 277 16.08 -18.90 -1.35
CA ILE A 277 15.56 -19.34 -2.65
C ILE A 277 14.21 -20.03 -2.45
N LEU A 278 14.11 -20.97 -1.51
CA LEU A 278 12.85 -21.63 -1.18
C LEU A 278 11.76 -20.63 -0.77
N LEU A 279 12.10 -19.65 0.08
CA LEU A 279 11.16 -18.62 0.54
C LEU A 279 10.64 -17.80 -0.64
N TYR A 280 11.53 -17.19 -1.42
CA TYR A 280 11.11 -16.24 -2.45
C TYR A 280 10.43 -16.95 -3.61
N THR A 281 10.89 -18.13 -4.02
CA THR A 281 10.23 -18.88 -5.10
C THR A 281 8.88 -19.45 -4.70
N ALA A 282 8.66 -19.74 -3.40
CA ALA A 282 7.35 -20.13 -2.89
C ALA A 282 6.30 -19.02 -3.05
N PHE A 283 6.70 -17.77 -2.77
CA PHE A 283 5.80 -16.62 -2.82
C PHE A 283 5.72 -15.97 -4.20
N PHE A 284 6.85 -15.69 -4.85
CA PHE A 284 6.92 -14.96 -6.12
C PHE A 284 7.02 -15.85 -7.36
N GLY A 285 7.27 -17.15 -7.23
CA GLY A 285 7.46 -18.05 -8.37
C GLY A 285 8.92 -18.29 -8.75
N GLN A 286 9.15 -19.25 -9.63
CA GLN A 286 10.48 -19.74 -10.01
C GLN A 286 11.03 -18.97 -11.21
N TYR A 287 11.45 -17.72 -10.97
CA TYR A 287 12.08 -16.87 -12.01
C TYR A 287 13.60 -16.84 -11.85
N PRO A 288 14.37 -16.97 -12.94
CA PRO A 288 15.83 -16.86 -12.90
C PRO A 288 16.34 -15.57 -12.25
N GLU A 289 15.68 -14.45 -12.50
CA GLU A 289 16.00 -13.14 -11.96
C GLU A 289 15.85 -13.08 -10.43
N VAL A 290 14.86 -13.78 -9.86
CA VAL A 290 14.70 -13.91 -8.40
C VAL A 290 15.89 -14.64 -7.81
N VAL A 291 16.27 -15.77 -8.41
CA VAL A 291 17.40 -16.59 -7.95
C VAL A 291 18.71 -15.81 -8.05
N ASN A 292 18.97 -15.18 -9.20
CA ASN A 292 20.15 -14.34 -9.43
C ASN A 292 20.26 -13.19 -8.41
N THR A 293 19.13 -12.54 -8.13
CA THR A 293 19.04 -11.47 -7.12
C THR A 293 19.50 -11.99 -5.76
N LEU A 294 19.00 -13.14 -5.34
CA LEU A 294 19.36 -13.75 -4.05
C LEU A 294 20.82 -14.22 -3.99
N VAL A 295 21.34 -14.82 -5.05
CA VAL A 295 22.76 -15.23 -5.13
C VAL A 295 23.68 -14.02 -4.99
N SER A 296 23.34 -12.91 -5.66
CA SER A 296 24.05 -11.64 -5.56
C SER A 296 23.91 -10.95 -4.20
N ASP A 297 22.85 -11.23 -3.47
CA ASP A 297 22.53 -10.57 -2.19
C ASP A 297 23.32 -11.18 -1.04
N LYS A 298 24.13 -10.37 -0.36
CA LYS A 298 24.96 -10.80 0.78
C LYS A 298 24.31 -10.52 2.14
N ILE A 299 23.20 -9.80 2.16
CA ILE A 299 22.49 -9.41 3.38
C ILE A 299 21.73 -10.61 3.94
N LYS A 300 21.87 -10.90 5.24
CA LYS A 300 21.29 -12.10 5.85
C LYS A 300 20.05 -11.83 6.69
N THR A 301 19.94 -10.66 7.31
CA THR A 301 18.92 -10.36 8.34
C THR A 301 18.13 -9.11 8.01
N THR A 302 16.96 -8.97 8.62
CA THR A 302 16.15 -7.74 8.61
C THR A 302 16.97 -6.55 9.09
N LYS A 303 17.77 -6.73 10.16
CA LYS A 303 18.60 -5.66 10.73
C LYS A 303 19.66 -5.18 9.74
N GLU A 304 20.39 -6.10 9.11
CA GLU A 304 21.37 -5.75 8.07
C GLU A 304 20.70 -5.08 6.86
N ALA A 305 19.51 -5.54 6.48
CA ALA A 305 18.75 -4.93 5.38
C ALA A 305 18.34 -3.48 5.70
N LEU A 306 17.86 -3.23 6.91
CA LEU A 306 17.55 -1.88 7.41
C LEU A 306 18.79 -0.98 7.41
N TYR A 307 19.96 -1.51 7.80
CA TYR A 307 21.22 -0.77 7.74
C TYR A 307 21.68 -0.46 6.32
N GLU A 308 21.57 -1.40 5.39
CA GLU A 308 21.93 -1.15 3.98
C GLU A 308 21.01 -0.07 3.38
N ILE A 309 19.71 -0.10 3.68
CA ILE A 309 18.78 0.97 3.27
C ILE A 309 19.15 2.29 3.93
N TYR A 310 19.48 2.31 5.23
CA TYR A 310 19.88 3.53 5.93
C TYR A 310 21.13 4.16 5.30
N ASN A 311 22.20 3.37 5.14
CA ASN A 311 23.47 3.82 4.56
C ASN A 311 23.31 4.28 3.11
N ASN A 312 22.39 3.66 2.36
CA ASN A 312 22.05 4.08 1.00
C ASN A 312 21.40 5.47 0.97
N GLN A 313 20.56 5.77 1.95
CA GLN A 313 19.81 7.03 2.03
C GLN A 313 20.59 8.15 2.73
N ARG A 314 21.44 7.80 3.71
CA ARG A 314 22.26 8.70 4.52
C ARG A 314 23.69 8.18 4.59
N SER A 315 24.52 8.56 3.62
CA SER A 315 25.90 8.09 3.50
C SER A 315 26.83 8.62 4.60
N ASP A 316 26.48 9.77 5.16
CA ASP A 316 27.37 10.54 6.04
C ASP A 316 27.07 10.30 7.54
N GLU A 317 26.06 9.47 7.83
CA GLU A 317 25.62 9.16 9.19
C GLU A 317 25.90 7.69 9.53
N ILE A 318 26.23 7.42 10.79
CA ILE A 318 26.37 6.04 11.28
C ILE A 318 24.98 5.46 11.52
N ALA A 319 24.67 4.34 10.87
CA ALA A 319 23.40 3.65 11.08
C ALA A 319 23.26 3.13 12.52
N THR A 320 22.15 3.50 13.16
CA THR A 320 21.66 2.87 14.39
C THR A 320 20.38 2.10 14.07
N GLU A 321 20.06 1.08 14.88
CA GLU A 321 18.87 0.26 14.66
C GLU A 321 17.59 1.09 14.70
N GLU A 322 17.45 1.91 15.74
CA GLU A 322 16.34 2.84 15.87
C GLU A 322 16.30 3.87 14.73
N GLY A 323 17.46 4.40 14.32
CA GLY A 323 17.56 5.32 13.19
C GLY A 323 17.11 4.70 11.88
N ALA A 324 17.47 3.44 11.62
CA ALA A 324 17.07 2.70 10.43
C ALA A 324 15.57 2.37 10.40
N ILE A 325 14.99 1.96 11.54
CA ILE A 325 13.55 1.75 11.68
C ILE A 325 12.79 3.05 11.47
N ASN A 326 13.22 4.14 12.13
CA ASN A 326 12.58 5.44 12.02
C ASN A 326 12.68 6.01 10.60
N LEU A 327 13.81 5.83 9.92
CA LEU A 327 13.95 6.21 8.52
C LEU A 327 12.95 5.45 7.63
N MET A 328 12.85 4.13 7.76
CA MET A 328 11.90 3.32 7.00
C MET A 328 10.45 3.73 7.25
N ARG A 329 10.07 3.93 8.51
CA ARG A 329 8.75 4.46 8.91
C ARG A 329 8.48 5.81 8.23
N ALA A 330 9.41 6.75 8.35
CA ALA A 330 9.28 8.10 7.80
C ALA A 330 9.21 8.12 6.26
N LYS A 331 9.92 7.21 5.58
CA LYS A 331 9.98 7.14 4.11
C LYS A 331 8.71 6.57 3.49
N PHE A 332 8.03 5.62 4.13
CA PHE A 332 6.93 4.88 3.49
C PHE A 332 5.61 4.85 4.26
N PHE A 333 5.65 4.82 5.60
CA PHE A 333 4.50 4.44 6.42
C PHE A 333 3.94 5.59 7.26
N ASP A 334 4.63 6.74 7.28
CA ASP A 334 4.21 7.95 7.99
C ASP A 334 3.27 8.81 7.11
N VAL A 335 2.02 8.94 7.53
CA VAL A 335 0.99 9.77 6.87
C VAL A 335 1.37 11.25 6.77
N ARG A 336 2.22 11.74 7.69
CA ARG A 336 2.72 13.12 7.67
C ARG A 336 3.80 13.32 6.62
N ARG A 337 4.38 12.26 6.04
CA ARG A 337 5.47 12.35 5.05
C ARG A 337 5.11 11.71 3.71
N TYR A 338 4.14 10.81 3.69
CA TYR A 338 3.70 10.07 2.52
C TYR A 338 2.20 10.23 2.27
N ASP A 339 1.83 10.59 1.04
CA ASP A 339 0.43 10.73 0.62
C ASP A 339 0.24 10.38 -0.86
N LEU A 340 -0.60 9.37 -1.12
CA LEU A 340 -1.09 8.97 -2.43
C LEU A 340 -2.29 9.81 -2.87
N THR A 341 -2.98 10.50 -1.95
CA THR A 341 -4.34 11.03 -2.09
C THR A 341 -5.40 9.93 -2.26
N LYS A 342 -6.68 10.28 -2.07
CA LYS A 342 -7.82 9.37 -2.33
C LYS A 342 -7.82 8.88 -3.79
N ALA A 343 -7.60 9.79 -4.74
CA ALA A 343 -7.56 9.47 -6.16
C ALA A 343 -6.37 8.57 -6.52
N GLY A 344 -5.19 8.82 -5.93
CA GLY A 344 -4.02 7.96 -6.16
C GLY A 344 -4.18 6.57 -5.56
N ARG A 345 -4.73 6.44 -4.34
CA ARG A 345 -5.08 5.13 -3.76
C ARG A 345 -6.06 4.36 -4.66
N PHE A 346 -7.07 5.04 -5.20
CA PHE A 346 -7.98 4.45 -6.17
C PHE A 346 -7.28 4.00 -7.46
N LYS A 347 -6.44 4.85 -8.08
CA LYS A 347 -5.66 4.47 -9.28
C LYS A 347 -4.73 3.29 -8.98
N LEU A 348 -4.07 3.29 -7.83
CA LEU A 348 -3.16 2.24 -7.39
C LEU A 348 -3.89 0.90 -7.22
N GLY A 349 -5.01 0.88 -6.48
CA GLY A 349 -5.83 -0.33 -6.32
C GLY A 349 -6.41 -0.83 -7.64
N LYS A 350 -6.74 0.08 -8.57
CA LYS A 350 -7.14 -0.30 -9.93
C LYS A 350 -5.99 -0.96 -10.70
N LYS A 351 -4.79 -0.38 -10.68
CA LYS A 351 -3.63 -0.90 -11.44
C LYS A 351 -3.10 -2.21 -10.86
N LEU A 352 -2.92 -2.28 -9.55
CA LEU A 352 -2.35 -3.44 -8.85
C LEU A 352 -3.40 -4.52 -8.51
N GLY A 353 -4.69 -4.20 -8.57
CA GLY A 353 -5.76 -5.17 -8.35
C GLY A 353 -5.76 -6.29 -9.38
N VAL A 354 -6.06 -7.50 -8.92
CA VAL A 354 -6.03 -8.73 -9.74
C VAL A 354 -6.95 -8.62 -10.95
N THR A 355 -8.15 -8.07 -10.79
CA THR A 355 -9.20 -8.11 -11.81
C THR A 355 -8.83 -7.41 -13.11
N ASN A 356 -8.05 -6.33 -13.06
CA ASN A 356 -7.64 -5.62 -14.28
C ASN A 356 -6.49 -6.35 -14.99
N ARG A 357 -5.66 -7.08 -14.26
CA ARG A 357 -4.54 -7.88 -14.79
C ARG A 357 -5.00 -9.18 -15.45
N LEU A 358 -6.14 -9.71 -15.02
CA LEU A 358 -6.70 -10.93 -15.59
C LEU A 358 -7.40 -10.74 -16.95
N ILE A 359 -7.69 -9.51 -17.38
CA ILE A 359 -8.38 -9.27 -18.66
C ILE A 359 -7.55 -9.86 -19.81
N ASN A 360 -8.23 -10.54 -20.74
CA ASN A 360 -7.64 -11.27 -21.87
C ASN A 360 -6.82 -12.52 -21.52
N ASN A 361 -6.65 -12.84 -20.24
CA ASN A 361 -6.02 -14.06 -19.77
C ASN A 361 -7.07 -15.13 -19.44
N ILE A 362 -6.63 -16.38 -19.24
CA ILE A 362 -7.49 -17.51 -18.94
C ILE A 362 -7.33 -17.88 -17.46
N VAL A 363 -8.41 -18.06 -16.70
CA VAL A 363 -8.27 -18.41 -15.27
C VAL A 363 -7.80 -19.87 -15.13
N ALA A 364 -6.80 -20.10 -14.27
CA ALA A 364 -6.21 -21.43 -14.04
C ALA A 364 -6.83 -22.19 -12.86
N GLN A 365 -7.86 -21.61 -12.23
CA GLN A 365 -8.59 -22.15 -11.09
C GLN A 365 -10.08 -21.80 -11.20
N ASP A 366 -10.93 -22.55 -10.50
CA ASP A 366 -12.35 -22.19 -10.37
C ASP A 366 -12.52 -20.99 -9.43
N ILE A 367 -13.35 -20.03 -9.83
CA ILE A 367 -13.78 -18.92 -8.99
C ILE A 367 -15.15 -19.26 -8.43
N VAL A 368 -15.26 -19.30 -7.10
CA VAL A 368 -16.48 -19.66 -6.38
C VAL A 368 -17.08 -18.44 -5.68
N ASN A 369 -18.41 -18.36 -5.67
CA ASN A 369 -19.12 -17.36 -4.87
C ASN A 369 -19.22 -17.79 -3.40
N SER A 370 -19.84 -16.95 -2.56
CA SER A 370 -19.97 -17.22 -1.13
C SER A 370 -20.84 -18.45 -0.78
N LYS A 371 -21.59 -18.99 -1.75
CA LYS A 371 -22.38 -20.23 -1.62
C LYS A 371 -21.62 -21.48 -2.07
N GLY A 372 -20.34 -21.34 -2.44
CA GLY A 372 -19.52 -22.43 -2.97
C GLY A 372 -19.85 -22.83 -4.40
N GLN A 373 -20.64 -22.03 -5.13
CA GLN A 373 -20.96 -22.29 -6.53
C GLN A 373 -19.89 -21.71 -7.43
N VAL A 374 -19.42 -22.47 -8.41
CA VAL A 374 -18.48 -21.98 -9.43
C VAL A 374 -19.19 -20.95 -10.30
N VAL A 375 -18.72 -19.72 -10.27
CA VAL A 375 -19.23 -18.62 -11.11
C VAL A 375 -18.38 -18.39 -12.36
N ILE A 376 -17.09 -18.75 -12.30
CA ILE A 376 -16.19 -18.76 -13.45
C ILE A 376 -15.38 -20.05 -13.34
N ALA A 377 -15.51 -20.91 -14.34
CA ALA A 377 -14.80 -22.18 -14.38
C ALA A 377 -13.34 -21.97 -14.81
N LYS A 378 -12.45 -22.84 -14.31
CA LYS A 378 -11.09 -22.97 -14.83
C LYS A 378 -11.11 -23.15 -16.36
N GLY A 379 -10.20 -22.48 -17.05
CA GLY A 379 -10.13 -22.48 -18.51
C GLY A 379 -11.00 -21.41 -19.19
N THR A 380 -11.74 -20.61 -18.40
CA THR A 380 -12.52 -19.48 -18.94
C THR A 380 -11.60 -18.29 -19.19
N LYS A 381 -11.70 -17.72 -20.40
CA LYS A 381 -11.04 -16.46 -20.75
C LYS A 381 -11.80 -15.30 -20.12
N ILE A 382 -11.08 -14.38 -19.48
CA ILE A 382 -11.69 -13.23 -18.82
C ILE A 382 -11.87 -12.10 -19.84
N GLU A 383 -13.13 -11.80 -20.16
CA GLU A 383 -13.52 -10.65 -20.94
C GLU A 383 -14.28 -9.65 -20.05
N ARG A 384 -15.07 -8.76 -20.65
CA ARG A 384 -15.71 -7.66 -19.90
C ARG A 384 -16.77 -8.15 -18.92
N GLU A 385 -17.50 -9.21 -19.26
CA GLU A 385 -18.59 -9.75 -18.44
C GLU A 385 -18.02 -10.53 -17.25
N GLU A 386 -17.08 -11.44 -17.49
CA GLU A 386 -16.40 -12.21 -16.44
C GLU A 386 -15.63 -11.29 -15.50
N LYS A 387 -15.03 -10.21 -16.02
CA LYS A 387 -14.40 -9.18 -15.19
C LYS A 387 -15.38 -8.53 -14.22
N ALA A 388 -16.63 -8.28 -14.63
CA ALA A 388 -17.63 -7.69 -13.74
C ALA A 388 -17.98 -8.66 -12.60
N ILE A 389 -18.14 -9.95 -12.91
CA ILE A 389 -18.37 -11.01 -11.92
C ILE A 389 -17.16 -11.15 -10.98
N LEU A 390 -15.93 -11.18 -11.53
CA LEU A 390 -14.70 -11.20 -10.74
C LEU A 390 -14.64 -10.02 -9.78
N ASN A 391 -14.92 -8.81 -10.24
CA ASN A 391 -14.89 -7.63 -9.37
C ASN A 391 -15.88 -7.75 -8.21
N GLU A 392 -17.08 -8.26 -8.46
CA GLU A 392 -18.07 -8.47 -7.41
C GLU A 392 -17.56 -9.47 -6.35
N ILE A 393 -17.11 -10.65 -6.79
CA ILE A 393 -16.64 -11.72 -5.89
C ILE A 393 -15.36 -11.33 -5.16
N LEU A 394 -14.37 -10.78 -5.87
CA LEU A 394 -13.07 -10.44 -5.30
C LEU A 394 -13.16 -9.27 -4.31
N ASN A 395 -14.08 -8.32 -4.51
CA ASN A 395 -14.33 -7.25 -3.53
C ASN A 395 -15.02 -7.76 -2.25
N GLN A 396 -15.63 -8.95 -2.28
CA GLN A 396 -16.18 -9.63 -1.11
C GLN A 396 -15.12 -10.46 -0.35
N GLY A 397 -13.82 -10.23 -0.61
CA GLY A 397 -12.72 -10.83 0.14
C GLY A 397 -12.37 -12.26 -0.24
N HIS A 398 -12.81 -12.73 -1.41
CA HIS A 398 -12.39 -14.03 -1.93
C HIS A 398 -10.90 -14.03 -2.31
N HIS A 399 -10.27 -15.20 -2.21
CA HIS A 399 -8.87 -15.45 -2.60
C HIS A 399 -7.85 -14.53 -1.92
N MET A 400 -8.12 -14.15 -0.67
CA MET A 400 -7.15 -13.44 0.16
C MET A 400 -6.12 -14.40 0.75
N GLU A 401 -4.87 -13.96 0.78
CA GLU A 401 -3.74 -14.73 1.29
C GLU A 401 -2.88 -13.86 2.20
N ALA A 402 -2.29 -14.49 3.22
CA ALA A 402 -1.33 -13.84 4.11
C ALA A 402 0.09 -14.02 3.55
N PHE A 403 0.78 -12.90 3.33
CA PHE A 403 2.19 -12.88 2.93
C PHE A 403 3.09 -12.48 4.09
N PRO A 404 4.38 -12.89 4.09
CA PRO A 404 5.33 -12.50 5.12
C PRO A 404 5.39 -11.00 5.29
N PHE A 405 5.46 -10.56 6.54
CA PHE A 405 5.44 -9.14 6.87
C PHE A 405 6.20 -8.86 8.16
N ASN A 406 6.73 -7.65 8.28
CA ASN A 406 7.39 -7.19 9.48
C ASN A 406 6.42 -6.31 10.28
N ALA A 407 5.92 -6.82 11.40
CA ALA A 407 4.96 -6.12 12.25
C ALA A 407 5.44 -4.73 12.70
N LEU A 408 6.76 -4.47 12.75
CA LEU A 408 7.33 -3.14 13.02
C LEU A 408 6.85 -2.05 12.06
N PHE A 409 6.47 -2.43 10.84
CA PHE A 409 5.98 -1.52 9.81
C PHE A 409 4.51 -1.74 9.45
N SER A 410 3.77 -2.46 10.30
CA SER A 410 2.33 -2.69 10.15
C SER A 410 1.52 -1.63 10.90
N TYR A 411 0.83 -0.78 10.14
CA TYR A 411 -0.07 0.25 10.66
C TYR A 411 -1.40 0.19 9.89
N PRO A 412 -2.21 -0.84 10.13
CA PRO A 412 -3.49 -1.03 9.45
C PRO A 412 -4.50 0.05 9.84
N GLU A 413 -5.42 0.38 8.93
CA GLU A 413 -6.58 1.22 9.21
C GLU A 413 -7.81 0.33 9.46
N ASN A 414 -8.79 0.85 10.20
CA ASN A 414 -10.06 0.16 10.38
C ASN A 414 -10.83 0.16 9.06
N ALA A 415 -11.25 -1.03 8.63
CA ALA A 415 -12.17 -1.23 7.52
C ALA A 415 -13.51 -1.73 8.07
N LYS A 416 -14.58 -1.00 7.76
CA LYS A 416 -15.95 -1.41 8.08
C LYS A 416 -16.46 -2.33 6.98
N VAL A 417 -16.77 -3.57 7.33
CA VAL A 417 -17.13 -4.64 6.39
C VAL A 417 -18.47 -5.23 6.78
N SER A 418 -19.32 -5.52 5.79
CA SER A 418 -20.61 -6.18 6.03
C SER A 418 -20.42 -7.65 6.42
N THR A 419 -21.17 -8.09 7.43
CA THR A 419 -21.20 -9.49 7.87
C THR A 419 -21.85 -10.44 6.85
N ALA A 420 -22.51 -9.90 5.81
CA ALA A 420 -23.00 -10.67 4.67
C ALA A 420 -21.86 -11.24 3.78
N TYR A 421 -20.62 -10.76 3.94
CA TYR A 421 -19.46 -11.19 3.17
C TYR A 421 -18.45 -11.95 4.06
N PRO A 422 -18.71 -13.23 4.40
CA PRO A 422 -17.88 -13.96 5.36
C PRO A 422 -16.42 -14.11 4.93
N PHE A 423 -16.15 -14.23 3.63
CA PHE A 423 -14.78 -14.31 3.10
C PHE A 423 -13.97 -13.03 3.30
N ALA A 424 -14.62 -11.87 3.40
CA ALA A 424 -13.96 -10.61 3.73
C ALA A 424 -13.57 -10.53 5.22
N LEU A 425 -14.09 -11.41 6.07
CA LEU A 425 -13.95 -11.38 7.53
C LEU A 425 -13.13 -12.55 8.09
N ILE A 426 -13.28 -13.76 7.53
CA ILE A 426 -12.54 -14.94 8.01
C ILE A 426 -11.03 -14.71 7.89
N GLY A 427 -10.30 -14.99 8.98
CA GLY A 427 -8.87 -14.74 9.11
C GLY A 427 -8.50 -13.28 9.35
N ARG A 428 -9.45 -12.33 9.29
CA ARG A 428 -9.15 -10.92 9.62
C ARG A 428 -9.07 -10.71 11.12
N VAL A 429 -8.39 -9.63 11.49
CA VAL A 429 -8.18 -9.23 12.87
C VAL A 429 -9.22 -8.19 13.25
N LEU A 430 -10.00 -8.45 14.30
CA LEU A 430 -11.05 -7.56 14.78
C LEU A 430 -10.44 -6.26 15.33
N ALA A 431 -10.96 -5.10 14.91
CA ALA A 431 -10.42 -3.79 15.28
C ALA A 431 -11.15 -3.12 16.46
N ILE A 432 -12.29 -3.66 16.85
CA ILE A 432 -13.12 -3.20 17.96
C ILE A 432 -13.47 -4.38 18.88
N GLU A 433 -13.88 -4.09 20.11
CA GLU A 433 -14.49 -5.10 20.97
C GLU A 433 -15.97 -5.23 20.61
N CYS A 434 -16.49 -6.46 20.55
CA CYS A 434 -17.89 -6.76 20.27
C CYS A 434 -18.48 -7.70 21.34
N GLU A 435 -19.79 -7.69 21.50
CA GLU A 435 -20.48 -8.61 22.41
C GLU A 435 -21.64 -9.31 21.69
N VAL A 436 -21.68 -10.64 21.79
CA VAL A 436 -22.76 -11.46 21.19
C VAL A 436 -23.25 -12.44 22.25
N ASN A 437 -24.52 -12.35 22.62
CA ASN A 437 -25.16 -13.27 23.57
C ASN A 437 -24.39 -13.44 24.90
N GLY A 438 -23.77 -12.37 25.41
CA GLY A 438 -22.97 -12.38 26.64
C GLY A 438 -21.54 -12.92 26.49
N VAL A 439 -21.09 -13.21 25.25
CA VAL A 439 -19.70 -13.55 24.93
C VAL A 439 -19.01 -12.33 24.34
N THR A 440 -17.90 -11.93 24.96
CA THR A 440 -17.05 -10.83 24.50
C THR A 440 -16.07 -11.33 23.43
N TYR A 441 -15.97 -10.59 22.34
CA TYR A 441 -15.02 -10.77 21.25
C TYR A 441 -14.00 -9.64 21.34
N ASP A 442 -12.81 -9.97 21.84
CA ASP A 442 -11.77 -8.99 22.10
C ASP A 442 -11.23 -8.36 20.81
N LYS A 443 -10.84 -7.09 20.92
CA LYS A 443 -10.01 -6.45 19.90
C LYS A 443 -8.71 -7.24 19.68
N GLY A 444 -8.29 -7.40 18.43
CA GLY A 444 -7.12 -8.20 18.06
C GLY A 444 -7.41 -9.69 17.84
N LEU A 445 -8.67 -10.13 18.00
CA LEU A 445 -9.10 -11.50 17.69
C LEU A 445 -9.02 -11.78 16.20
N VAL A 446 -8.37 -12.89 15.82
CA VAL A 446 -8.46 -13.45 14.45
C VAL A 446 -9.79 -14.20 14.31
N LEU A 447 -10.64 -13.77 13.37
CA LEU A 447 -11.98 -14.33 13.19
C LEU A 447 -11.97 -15.69 12.48
N THR A 448 -12.59 -16.70 13.09
CA THR A 448 -12.93 -17.97 12.43
C THR A 448 -14.29 -17.89 11.73
N SER A 449 -14.65 -18.92 10.97
CA SER A 449 -15.99 -19.02 10.38
C SER A 449 -17.10 -18.96 11.44
N ASN A 450 -16.94 -19.64 12.58
CA ASN A 450 -17.94 -19.65 13.66
C ASN A 450 -18.07 -18.27 14.33
N ASP A 451 -16.96 -17.55 14.49
CA ASP A 451 -16.99 -16.19 15.03
C ASP A 451 -17.75 -15.25 14.10
N VAL A 452 -17.53 -15.36 12.78
CA VAL A 452 -18.23 -14.55 11.78
C VAL A 452 -19.73 -14.87 11.78
N GLU A 453 -20.12 -16.14 11.86
CA GLU A 453 -21.53 -16.54 11.98
C GLU A 453 -22.19 -15.98 13.25
N ALA A 454 -21.49 -16.05 14.39
CA ALA A 454 -21.98 -15.48 15.65
C ALA A 454 -22.14 -13.95 15.56
N LEU A 455 -21.12 -13.25 15.06
CA LEU A 455 -21.15 -11.79 14.88
C LEU A 455 -22.25 -11.36 13.91
N ALA A 456 -22.46 -12.10 12.81
CA ALA A 456 -23.50 -11.83 11.82
C ALA A 456 -24.93 -11.93 12.39
N SER A 457 -25.12 -12.62 13.52
CA SER A 457 -26.44 -12.72 14.17
C SER A 457 -26.87 -11.44 14.89
N VAL A 458 -25.92 -10.55 15.20
CA VAL A 458 -26.17 -9.30 15.95
C VAL A 458 -25.79 -8.06 15.15
N TYR A 459 -24.70 -8.13 14.37
CA TYR A 459 -24.15 -6.98 13.66
C TYR A 459 -24.29 -7.13 12.14
N GLU A 460 -24.77 -6.08 11.48
CA GLU A 460 -24.78 -6.00 10.01
C GLU A 460 -23.39 -5.68 9.43
N HIS A 461 -22.57 -4.96 10.21
CA HIS A 461 -21.23 -4.53 9.85
C HIS A 461 -20.30 -4.66 11.05
N ILE A 462 -19.06 -5.06 10.82
CA ILE A 462 -18.00 -5.10 11.84
C ILE A 462 -16.76 -4.35 11.35
N GLU A 463 -15.95 -3.85 12.29
CA GLU A 463 -14.68 -3.20 11.99
C GLU A 463 -13.52 -4.17 12.20
N ILE A 464 -12.71 -4.31 11.15
CA ILE A 464 -11.49 -5.13 11.13
C ILE A 464 -10.29 -4.28 10.75
N TYR A 465 -9.09 -4.77 11.04
CA TYR A 465 -7.86 -4.17 10.53
C TYR A 465 -7.65 -4.54 9.05
N GLY A 466 -7.73 -3.54 8.18
CA GLY A 466 -7.42 -3.68 6.75
C GLY A 466 -5.92 -3.83 6.50
N GLY A 467 -5.54 -4.50 5.42
CA GLY A 467 -4.13 -4.72 5.03
C GLY A 467 -3.44 -5.88 5.73
N ILE A 468 -4.08 -6.51 6.70
CA ILE A 468 -3.59 -7.73 7.36
C ILE A 468 -4.65 -8.83 7.33
N ILE A 469 -4.19 -10.07 7.25
CA ILE A 469 -5.03 -11.27 7.29
C ILE A 469 -4.21 -12.43 7.83
N ALA A 470 -4.87 -13.36 8.51
CA ALA A 470 -4.27 -14.59 8.99
C ALA A 470 -4.53 -15.75 8.04
N ARG A 471 -3.46 -16.50 7.76
CA ARG A 471 -3.56 -17.82 7.13
C ARG A 471 -3.73 -18.88 8.20
N ARG A 472 -4.72 -19.75 8.01
CA ARG A 472 -4.96 -20.93 8.85
C ARG A 472 -4.03 -22.07 8.47
N VAL A 473 -3.36 -22.66 9.46
CA VAL A 473 -2.42 -23.79 9.30
C VAL A 473 -2.81 -24.89 10.27
N VAL A 474 -3.11 -26.09 9.76
CA VAL A 474 -3.41 -27.25 10.60
C VAL A 474 -2.11 -27.82 11.15
N LEU A 475 -2.01 -27.94 12.46
CA LEU A 475 -0.82 -28.45 13.14
C LEU A 475 -0.89 -29.97 13.34
N ASP A 476 0.24 -30.63 13.12
CA ASP A 476 0.45 -32.05 13.38
C ASP A 476 1.83 -32.31 13.98
N LYS A 477 2.11 -33.58 14.33
CA LYS A 477 3.37 -34.00 14.96
C LYS A 477 4.60 -33.74 14.10
N ASN A 478 4.45 -33.66 12.79
CA ASN A 478 5.53 -33.47 11.83
C ASN A 478 5.82 -31.99 11.60
N ASN A 479 4.79 -31.14 11.55
CA ASN A 479 4.92 -29.74 11.16
C ASN A 479 5.00 -28.75 12.33
N VAL A 480 4.50 -29.10 13.53
CA VAL A 480 4.29 -28.14 14.63
C VAL A 480 5.55 -27.35 14.98
N ARG A 481 6.72 -28.01 15.04
CA ARG A 481 7.99 -27.33 15.35
C ARG A 481 8.42 -26.38 14.24
N ALA A 482 8.23 -26.77 12.98
CA ALA A 482 8.57 -25.95 11.83
C ALA A 482 7.66 -24.71 11.74
N VAL A 483 6.36 -24.87 12.03
CA VAL A 483 5.37 -23.78 12.06
C VAL A 483 5.64 -22.81 13.21
N LEU A 484 5.94 -23.30 14.41
CA LEU A 484 6.27 -22.43 15.53
C LEU A 484 7.57 -21.66 15.29
N ASN A 485 8.56 -22.29 14.66
CA ASN A 485 9.80 -21.61 14.33
C ASN A 485 9.60 -20.55 13.22
N TYR A 486 9.34 -20.99 11.98
CA TYR A 486 9.31 -20.08 10.83
C TYR A 486 8.04 -19.23 10.75
N GLY A 487 6.93 -19.72 11.29
CA GLY A 487 5.68 -18.96 11.35
C GLY A 487 5.81 -17.69 12.18
N GLN A 488 6.48 -17.74 13.33
CA GLN A 488 6.71 -16.55 14.18
C GLN A 488 7.80 -15.60 13.64
N ARG A 489 8.57 -16.01 12.62
CA ARG A 489 9.61 -15.18 11.98
C ARG A 489 9.05 -14.39 10.80
N LEU A 490 8.25 -15.06 9.98
CA LEU A 490 7.69 -14.50 8.75
C LEU A 490 6.30 -13.87 8.97
N PHE A 491 5.61 -14.28 10.04
CA PHE A 491 4.25 -13.87 10.38
C PHE A 491 4.16 -13.56 11.89
N VAL A 492 3.02 -13.00 12.30
CA VAL A 492 2.63 -12.94 13.71
C VAL A 492 1.71 -14.12 14.00
N LEU A 493 2.06 -14.94 15.00
CA LEU A 493 1.15 -15.95 15.49
C LEU A 493 0.03 -15.27 16.29
N GLY A 494 -1.17 -15.16 15.70
CA GLY A 494 -2.26 -14.36 16.26
C GLY A 494 -3.32 -15.13 17.02
N ARG A 495 -3.43 -16.45 16.79
CA ARG A 495 -4.41 -17.32 17.46
C ARG A 495 -4.02 -18.79 17.32
N ILE A 496 -4.29 -19.58 18.35
CA ILE A 496 -4.31 -21.05 18.28
C ILE A 496 -5.73 -21.51 18.62
N THR A 497 -6.31 -22.33 17.76
CA THR A 497 -7.65 -22.89 17.97
C THR A 497 -7.62 -24.42 18.03
N ALA A 498 -8.52 -24.99 18.82
CA ALA A 498 -8.84 -26.42 18.84
C ALA A 498 -10.34 -26.57 18.63
N LYS A 499 -10.77 -27.13 17.49
CA LYS A 499 -12.20 -27.18 17.11
C LYS A 499 -12.87 -25.79 17.20
N ASP A 500 -12.23 -24.79 16.61
CA ASP A 500 -12.66 -23.38 16.58
C ASP A 500 -12.74 -22.66 17.94
N GLN A 501 -12.25 -23.26 19.02
CA GLN A 501 -12.17 -22.61 20.34
C GLN A 501 -10.72 -22.24 20.67
N ASP A 502 -10.53 -21.14 21.40
CA ASP A 502 -9.22 -20.71 21.86
C ASP A 502 -8.56 -21.77 22.77
N VAL A 503 -7.24 -21.90 22.62
CA VAL A 503 -6.44 -22.73 23.51
C VAL A 503 -5.89 -21.88 24.65
N PHE A 504 -6.06 -22.37 25.88
CA PHE A 504 -5.63 -21.71 27.11
C PHE A 504 -4.46 -22.45 27.75
N THR A 505 -3.65 -21.72 28.51
CA THR A 505 -2.62 -22.28 29.39
C THR A 505 -3.24 -22.95 30.61
N SER A 506 -2.43 -23.63 31.43
CA SER A 506 -2.88 -24.22 32.70
C SER A 506 -3.46 -23.18 33.68
N ASN A 507 -3.13 -21.90 33.51
CA ASN A 507 -3.56 -20.80 34.37
C ASN A 507 -4.82 -20.10 33.84
N GLN A 508 -5.50 -20.68 32.84
CA GLN A 508 -6.68 -20.09 32.16
C GLN A 508 -6.41 -18.78 31.40
N GLU A 509 -5.15 -18.48 31.10
CA GLU A 509 -4.76 -17.39 30.19
C GLU A 509 -4.72 -17.89 28.74
N LEU A 510 -4.88 -17.01 27.76
CA LEU A 510 -4.71 -17.37 26.35
C LEU A 510 -3.29 -17.93 26.12
N LEU A 511 -3.18 -19.01 25.33
CA LEU A 511 -1.87 -19.55 24.98
C LEU A 511 -1.08 -18.58 24.10
N VAL A 512 -1.78 -17.85 23.24
CA VAL A 512 -1.26 -16.82 22.34
C VAL A 512 -2.06 -15.55 22.54
N ASP A 513 -1.37 -14.45 22.84
CA ASP A 513 -1.98 -13.14 23.00
C ASP A 513 -2.60 -12.63 21.70
N ARG A 514 -3.63 -11.79 21.81
CA ARG A 514 -4.25 -11.15 20.65
C ARG A 514 -3.26 -10.20 19.98
N TYR A 515 -3.30 -10.13 18.65
CA TYR A 515 -2.45 -9.20 17.92
C TYR A 515 -3.08 -7.81 17.88
N LEU A 516 -2.47 -6.88 18.59
CA LEU A 516 -2.82 -5.46 18.54
C LEU A 516 -1.76 -4.71 17.71
N PRO A 517 -2.14 -4.16 16.54
CA PRO A 517 -1.21 -3.39 15.73
C PRO A 517 -0.62 -2.20 16.50
N SER A 518 0.67 -1.92 16.30
CA SER A 518 1.47 -0.93 17.02
C SER A 518 1.92 -1.32 18.43
N GLU A 519 1.49 -2.47 18.97
CA GLU A 519 2.04 -3.04 20.20
C GLU A 519 3.21 -4.00 19.91
N ALA A 520 3.99 -4.29 20.94
CA ALA A 520 5.09 -5.24 20.82
C ALA A 520 4.56 -6.66 20.63
N VAL A 521 5.05 -7.35 19.60
CA VAL A 521 4.69 -8.75 19.35
C VAL A 521 5.50 -9.65 20.28
N ALA A 522 4.81 -10.36 21.17
CA ALA A 522 5.43 -11.39 21.99
C ALA A 522 5.57 -12.69 21.20
N LYS A 523 6.78 -13.27 21.20
CA LYS A 523 6.99 -14.67 20.77
C LYS A 523 6.53 -15.61 21.88
N LEU A 524 6.10 -16.81 21.51
CA LEU A 524 5.82 -17.88 22.47
C LEU A 524 7.08 -18.20 23.30
N LYS A 525 6.88 -18.39 24.60
CA LYS A 525 7.92 -18.88 25.50
C LYS A 525 8.13 -20.38 25.29
N SER A 526 9.33 -20.88 25.59
CA SER A 526 9.70 -22.29 25.33
C SER A 526 8.80 -23.30 26.06
N ASP A 527 8.26 -22.95 27.23
CA ASP A 527 7.28 -23.76 27.96
C ASP A 527 5.92 -23.80 27.25
N GLN A 528 5.44 -22.67 26.73
CA GLN A 528 4.21 -22.58 25.93
C GLN A 528 4.35 -23.36 24.62
N GLU A 529 5.51 -23.25 23.94
CA GLU A 529 5.79 -24.04 22.73
C GLU A 529 5.76 -25.54 23.01
N GLN A 530 6.40 -25.98 24.10
CA GLN A 530 6.41 -27.40 24.47
C GLN A 530 5.01 -27.90 24.87
N ALA A 531 4.21 -27.07 25.55
CA ALA A 531 2.82 -27.37 25.86
C ALA A 531 1.98 -27.54 24.58
N LEU A 532 2.17 -26.67 23.59
CA LEU A 532 1.49 -26.76 22.29
C LEU A 532 1.91 -28.01 21.52
N VAL A 533 3.20 -28.36 21.50
CA VAL A 533 3.70 -29.60 20.89
C VAL A 533 3.06 -30.83 21.53
N ASN A 534 2.93 -30.85 22.86
CA ASN A 534 2.29 -31.95 23.58
C ASN A 534 0.78 -32.03 23.27
N LEU A 535 0.11 -30.87 23.16
CA LEU A 535 -1.32 -30.78 22.81
C LEU A 535 -1.57 -31.32 21.40
N VAL A 536 -0.79 -30.89 20.41
CA VAL A 536 -0.84 -31.41 19.03
C VAL A 536 -0.54 -32.93 19.01
N GLY A 537 0.31 -33.41 19.93
CA GLY A 537 0.61 -34.83 20.05
C GLY A 537 -0.56 -35.69 20.52
N SER A 538 -1.50 -35.11 21.27
CA SER A 538 -2.61 -35.79 21.95
C SER A 538 -3.99 -35.50 21.37
N ASN A 539 -4.15 -34.42 20.61
CA ASN A 539 -5.40 -33.99 20.01
C ASN A 539 -5.24 -33.73 18.51
N ASN A 540 -6.21 -34.14 17.71
CA ASN A 540 -6.24 -33.87 16.27
C ASN A 540 -7.05 -32.59 16.01
N GLY A 541 -6.57 -31.74 15.09
CA GLY A 541 -7.28 -30.53 14.67
C GLY A 541 -6.95 -29.27 15.48
N ILE A 542 -5.69 -29.14 15.92
CA ILE A 542 -5.16 -27.86 16.39
C ILE A 542 -4.78 -27.02 15.18
N GLU A 543 -5.13 -25.74 15.18
CA GLU A 543 -4.88 -24.83 14.07
C GLU A 543 -4.14 -23.58 14.57
N ALA A 544 -3.14 -23.15 13.81
CA ALA A 544 -2.44 -21.90 14.01
C ALA A 544 -2.90 -20.86 12.98
N TRP A 545 -3.08 -19.63 13.44
CA TRP A 545 -3.45 -18.50 12.60
C TRP A 545 -2.27 -17.54 12.50
N LEU A 546 -1.64 -17.52 11.33
CA LEU A 546 -0.44 -16.73 11.03
C LEU A 546 -0.83 -15.45 10.30
N ILE A 547 -0.82 -14.32 11.03
CA ILE A 547 -1.14 -12.99 10.51
C ILE A 547 0.02 -12.48 9.65
N GLY A 548 -0.31 -12.06 8.43
CA GLY A 548 0.61 -11.48 7.47
C GLY A 548 0.02 -10.27 6.74
N ALA A 549 0.75 -9.76 5.76
CA ALA A 549 0.25 -8.75 4.83
C ALA A 549 -0.87 -9.36 3.98
N ALA A 550 -2.01 -8.70 3.91
CA ALA A 550 -3.15 -9.15 3.10
C ALA A 550 -2.90 -8.82 1.64
N VAL A 551 -2.92 -9.85 0.79
CA VAL A 551 -2.90 -9.73 -0.67
C VAL A 551 -3.98 -10.63 -1.26
N GLN A 552 -4.44 -10.30 -2.46
CA GLN A 552 -5.35 -11.16 -3.21
C GLN A 552 -4.57 -11.95 -4.25
N GLN A 553 -4.83 -13.26 -4.37
CA GLN A 553 -4.06 -14.12 -5.27
C GLN A 553 -4.97 -14.94 -6.18
N VAL A 554 -4.80 -14.81 -7.50
CA VAL A 554 -5.50 -15.64 -8.49
C VAL A 554 -4.50 -16.22 -9.48
N LEU A 555 -4.72 -17.48 -9.87
CA LEU A 555 -3.91 -18.15 -10.88
C LEU A 555 -4.54 -17.98 -12.26
N CYS A 556 -3.71 -17.72 -13.26
CA CYS A 556 -4.12 -17.61 -14.66
C CYS A 556 -3.10 -18.23 -15.61
N TYR A 557 -3.51 -18.43 -16.85
CA TYR A 557 -2.64 -18.68 -17.99
C TYR A 557 -2.55 -17.39 -18.80
N ALA A 558 -1.33 -16.97 -19.08
CA ALA A 558 -1.10 -15.89 -20.02
C ALA A 558 -1.62 -16.27 -21.42
N LYS A 559 -1.93 -15.26 -22.23
CA LYS A 559 -2.40 -15.48 -23.61
C LYS A 559 -1.40 -16.38 -24.37
N GLU A 560 -1.90 -17.50 -24.91
CA GLU A 560 -1.12 -18.48 -25.68
C GLU A 560 -0.05 -19.27 -24.90
N SER A 561 0.03 -19.11 -23.57
CA SER A 561 0.87 -19.92 -22.69
C SER A 561 0.06 -21.00 -21.96
N THR A 562 0.72 -22.12 -21.64
CA THR A 562 0.18 -23.17 -20.76
C THR A 562 0.69 -23.07 -19.33
N ASP A 563 1.62 -22.15 -19.08
CA ASP A 563 2.26 -22.01 -17.78
C ASP A 563 1.34 -21.23 -16.83
N VAL A 564 1.27 -21.72 -15.59
CA VAL A 564 0.42 -21.09 -14.56
C VAL A 564 1.15 -19.87 -14.00
N VAL A 565 0.59 -18.70 -14.27
CA VAL A 565 1.05 -17.41 -13.73
C VAL A 565 0.26 -17.09 -12.47
N LYS A 566 0.96 -16.79 -11.39
CA LYS A 566 0.38 -16.29 -10.15
C LYS A 566 0.26 -14.77 -10.23
N VAL A 567 -0.97 -14.27 -10.09
CA VAL A 567 -1.27 -12.82 -10.07
C VAL A 567 -1.56 -12.40 -8.64
N ILE A 568 -0.73 -11.52 -8.08
CA ILE A 568 -0.85 -11.00 -6.72
C ILE A 568 -1.31 -9.54 -6.77
N GLY A 569 -2.48 -9.25 -6.20
CA GLY A 569 -3.01 -7.90 -6.06
C GLY A 569 -3.11 -7.42 -4.63
N THR A 570 -3.42 -6.13 -4.50
CA THR A 570 -3.57 -5.45 -3.21
C THR A 570 -4.84 -5.86 -2.47
N ASP A 571 -4.88 -5.65 -1.15
CA ASP A 571 -6.11 -5.78 -0.36
C ASP A 571 -7.21 -4.81 -0.87
N PRO A 572 -8.38 -5.31 -1.32
CA PRO A 572 -9.46 -4.45 -1.83
C PRO A 572 -10.08 -3.56 -0.75
N LEU A 573 -9.86 -3.86 0.54
CA LEU A 573 -10.38 -3.06 1.65
C LEU A 573 -9.50 -1.83 1.98
N MET A 574 -8.39 -1.63 1.27
CA MET A 574 -7.41 -0.61 1.60
C MET A 574 -7.84 0.81 1.20
N THR A 575 -7.99 1.69 2.18
CA THR A 575 -8.23 3.14 1.97
C THR A 575 -7.01 4.02 2.28
N LYS A 576 -5.96 3.42 2.85
CA LYS A 576 -4.82 4.14 3.41
C LYS A 576 -4.09 4.98 2.38
N LYS A 577 -3.76 6.22 2.72
CA LYS A 577 -3.06 7.13 1.79
C LYS A 577 -1.54 6.95 1.75
N THR A 578 -0.94 6.18 2.65
CA THR A 578 0.47 5.76 2.52
C THR A 578 0.59 4.51 1.67
N VAL A 579 1.78 4.22 1.15
CA VAL A 579 2.07 2.89 0.61
C VAL A 579 2.02 1.84 1.73
N THR A 580 1.67 0.62 1.38
CA THR A 580 1.59 -0.54 2.28
C THR A 580 2.47 -1.68 1.76
N MET A 581 2.74 -2.68 2.60
CA MET A 581 3.48 -3.87 2.14
C MET A 581 2.73 -4.63 1.05
N SER A 582 1.40 -4.65 1.12
CA SER A 582 0.53 -5.21 0.07
C SER A 582 0.80 -4.52 -1.28
N ASP A 583 0.93 -3.18 -1.29
CA ASP A 583 1.27 -2.42 -2.50
C ASP A 583 2.69 -2.75 -3.01
N MET A 584 3.66 -2.89 -2.11
CA MET A 584 5.05 -3.22 -2.48
C MET A 584 5.15 -4.62 -3.10
N ILE A 585 4.48 -5.61 -2.50
CA ILE A 585 4.42 -7.00 -2.98
C ILE A 585 3.72 -7.05 -4.33
N ALA A 586 2.50 -6.50 -4.45
CA ALA A 586 1.74 -6.52 -5.69
C ALA A 586 2.43 -5.74 -6.81
N SER A 587 3.14 -4.66 -6.47
CA SER A 587 3.88 -3.88 -7.47
C SER A 587 5.07 -4.66 -8.05
N PHE A 588 5.79 -5.40 -7.20
CA PHE A 588 6.89 -6.26 -7.62
C PHE A 588 6.41 -7.48 -8.39
N ASP A 589 5.33 -8.13 -7.94
CA ASP A 589 4.69 -9.23 -8.67
C ASP A 589 4.21 -8.80 -10.06
N TYR A 590 3.62 -7.61 -10.19
CA TYR A 590 3.26 -7.06 -11.50
C TYR A 590 4.48 -6.92 -12.40
N LEU A 591 5.62 -6.43 -11.87
CA LEU A 591 6.85 -6.31 -12.65
C LEU A 591 7.30 -7.67 -13.21
N ILE A 592 7.24 -8.72 -12.38
CA ILE A 592 7.60 -10.09 -12.76
C ILE A 592 6.63 -10.64 -13.81
N ASN A 593 5.32 -10.50 -13.58
CA ASN A 593 4.28 -11.02 -14.47
C ASN A 593 4.29 -10.40 -15.88
N LEU A 594 4.94 -9.23 -16.07
CA LEU A 594 5.16 -8.67 -17.41
C LEU A 594 6.07 -9.56 -18.26
N ASP A 595 7.02 -10.28 -17.65
CA ASP A 595 7.85 -11.28 -18.36
C ASP A 595 6.98 -12.44 -18.88
N ASP A 596 5.88 -12.77 -18.18
CA ASP A 596 4.91 -13.78 -18.61
C ASP A 596 3.81 -13.24 -19.54
N GLY A 597 3.84 -11.96 -19.89
CA GLY A 597 2.80 -11.31 -20.70
C GLY A 597 1.48 -11.05 -19.95
N VAL A 598 1.48 -11.08 -18.62
CA VAL A 598 0.32 -10.74 -17.79
C VAL A 598 0.43 -9.30 -17.26
N GLY A 599 -0.39 -8.42 -17.81
CA GLY A 599 -0.41 -6.99 -17.50
C GLY A 599 -0.04 -6.15 -18.72
N GLU A 600 -0.05 -4.83 -18.53
CA GLU A 600 0.24 -3.87 -19.59
C GLU A 600 1.25 -2.82 -19.11
N THR A 601 2.18 -2.46 -20.00
CA THR A 601 3.03 -1.28 -19.89
C THR A 601 2.27 -0.03 -20.32
N GLU A 602 2.71 1.14 -19.86
CA GLU A 602 2.07 2.41 -20.19
C GLU A 602 3.07 3.56 -20.22
N ASP A 603 2.86 4.50 -21.13
CA ASP A 603 3.59 5.76 -21.12
C ASP A 603 3.01 6.69 -20.05
N ILE A 604 3.81 6.90 -19.00
CA ILE A 604 3.50 7.75 -17.86
C ILE A 604 3.23 9.21 -18.24
N ASP A 605 3.74 9.67 -19.38
CA ASP A 605 3.60 11.04 -19.84
C ASP A 605 2.35 11.27 -20.69
N GLN A 606 1.57 10.22 -21.01
CA GLN A 606 0.26 10.35 -21.66
C GLN A 606 -0.72 11.18 -20.82
N LEU A 607 -1.56 11.96 -21.50
CA LEU A 607 -2.54 12.86 -20.85
C LEU A 607 -3.49 12.13 -19.89
N GLY A 608 -3.86 10.87 -20.18
CA GLY A 608 -4.70 10.04 -19.28
C GLY A 608 -4.03 9.70 -17.95
N ASN A 609 -2.70 9.78 -17.88
CA ASN A 609 -1.90 9.56 -16.69
C ASN A 609 -1.49 10.85 -15.99
N ARG A 610 -1.83 12.00 -16.56
CA ARG A 610 -1.60 13.30 -15.96
C ARG A 610 -2.87 13.86 -15.31
N ARG A 611 -2.69 14.72 -14.32
CA ARG A 611 -3.76 15.47 -13.66
C ARG A 611 -3.44 16.95 -13.64
N ILE A 612 -4.49 17.77 -13.59
CA ILE A 612 -4.34 19.20 -13.35
C ILE A 612 -4.12 19.41 -11.86
N ARG A 613 -2.97 19.99 -11.52
CA ARG A 613 -2.70 20.55 -10.20
C ARG A 613 -3.16 22.00 -10.21
N THR A 614 -4.26 22.24 -9.52
CA THR A 614 -4.95 23.53 -9.50
C THR A 614 -4.19 24.56 -8.65
N VAL A 615 -4.54 25.84 -8.77
CA VAL A 615 -3.85 26.92 -8.05
C VAL A 615 -3.98 26.80 -6.54
N GLY A 616 -5.15 26.42 -6.04
CA GLY A 616 -5.38 26.10 -4.63
C GLY A 616 -4.43 25.01 -4.12
N GLU A 617 -4.25 23.91 -4.86
CA GLU A 617 -3.29 22.84 -4.48
C GLU A 617 -1.82 23.31 -4.52
N LEU A 618 -1.47 24.18 -5.47
CA LEU A 618 -0.12 24.75 -5.55
C LEU A 618 0.17 25.62 -4.33
N ILE A 619 -0.78 26.49 -3.98
CA ILE A 619 -0.68 27.40 -2.84
C ILE A 619 -0.72 26.62 -1.52
N GLN A 620 -1.62 25.64 -1.37
CA GLN A 620 -1.70 24.75 -0.21
C GLN A 620 -0.35 24.08 0.07
N ASN A 621 0.34 23.62 -0.97
CA ASN A 621 1.64 23.01 -0.80
C ASN A 621 2.72 24.00 -0.34
N GLN A 622 2.70 25.25 -0.82
CA GLN A 622 3.62 26.29 -0.31
C GLN A 622 3.30 26.66 1.14
N PHE A 623 2.01 26.75 1.47
CA PHE A 623 1.55 26.99 2.84
C PHE A 623 2.02 25.89 3.80
N ARG A 624 1.89 24.61 3.39
CA ARG A 624 2.42 23.45 4.14
C ARG A 624 3.93 23.56 4.38
N ILE A 625 4.71 23.93 3.36
CA ILE A 625 6.17 24.11 3.49
C ILE A 625 6.50 25.25 4.46
N GLY A 626 5.70 26.32 4.47
CA GLY A 626 5.89 27.42 5.43
C GLY A 626 5.57 27.06 6.88
N LEU A 627 4.71 26.07 7.12
CA LEU A 627 4.35 25.59 8.46
C LEU A 627 5.20 24.42 8.98
N SER A 628 5.83 23.66 8.08
CA SER A 628 6.68 22.50 8.39
C SER A 628 8.11 22.94 8.74
#